data_AF-A0A938UXQ0-F1
#
_entry.id   AF-A0A938UXQ0-F1
#
_cell.length_a   1.000
_cell.length_b   1.000
_cell.length_c   1.000
_cell.angle_alpha   90.00
_cell.angle_beta   90.00
_cell.angle_gamma   90.00
#
_symmetry.space_group_name_H-M   'P 1'
#
loop_
_entity.id
_entity.type
_entity.pdbx_description
1 polymer ?
#
loop_
_entity_poly.entity_id
_entity_poly.type
_entity_poly.pdbx_seq_one_letter_code
_entity_poly.pdbx_strand_id
1 'polypeptide(L)'
;MRKTQHVDPHIVDSGIVRSLKRISFTDREYNESWFQKLLFDNPSLLPTIDIEPAFSPCYSVARELPTNAGSIDLLFVSPLGYLIIAETP
;
A
#
# COMPACT_ATOMS: atom_id res chain seq x y z
N MET A 1 29.07 3.76 -21.34
CA MET A 1 27.93 3.05 -21.98
C MET A 1 26.66 3.38 -21.22
N ARG A 2 25.71 4.06 -21.87
CA ARG A 2 24.41 4.42 -21.26
C ARG A 2 23.49 3.20 -21.38
N LYS A 3 23.27 2.47 -20.28
CA LYS A 3 22.23 1.43 -20.22
C LYS A 3 20.86 2.12 -20.32
N THR A 4 20.30 2.18 -21.51
CA THR A 4 18.90 2.57 -21.70
C THR A 4 18.05 1.34 -21.46
N GLN A 5 17.85 0.97 -20.19
CA GLN A 5 16.85 -0.02 -19.84
C GLN A 5 15.48 0.57 -20.21
N HIS A 6 14.76 -0.08 -21.13
CA HIS A 6 13.33 0.18 -21.30
C HIS A 6 12.66 -0.31 -20.01
N VAL A 7 12.21 0.63 -19.17
CA VAL A 7 11.50 0.36 -17.91
C VAL A 7 10.02 0.64 -18.09
N ASP A 8 9.42 -0.02 -19.10
CA ASP A 8 7.97 -0.14 -19.19
C ASP A 8 7.59 -1.42 -18.45
N PRO A 9 7.02 -1.33 -17.24
CA PRO A 9 6.64 -2.54 -16.51
C PRO A 9 5.49 -3.23 -17.24
N HIS A 10 5.54 -4.56 -17.34
CA HIS A 10 4.49 -5.38 -17.94
C HIS A 10 4.02 -6.40 -16.92
N ILE A 11 2.71 -6.61 -16.83
CA ILE A 11 2.12 -7.74 -16.10
C ILE A 11 1.79 -8.84 -17.11
N VAL A 12 2.21 -10.07 -16.81
CA VAL A 12 1.92 -11.27 -17.61
C VAL A 12 1.07 -12.19 -16.76
N ASP A 13 -0.17 -12.42 -17.18
CA ASP A 13 -1.11 -13.30 -16.50
C ASP A 13 -1.85 -14.15 -17.53
N SER A 14 -1.80 -15.48 -17.37
CA SER A 14 -2.53 -16.44 -18.21
C SER A 14 -2.29 -16.26 -19.72
N GLY A 15 -1.07 -15.89 -20.11
CA GLY A 15 -0.68 -15.62 -21.50
C GLY A 15 -1.06 -14.23 -22.02
N ILE A 16 -1.73 -13.40 -21.21
CA ILE A 16 -2.05 -12.01 -21.53
C ILE A 16 -0.95 -11.11 -20.98
N VAL A 17 -0.38 -10.28 -21.87
CA VAL A 17 0.61 -9.26 -21.51
C VAL A 17 -0.05 -7.89 -21.50
N ARG A 18 0.06 -7.15 -20.39
CA ARG A 18 -0.43 -5.77 -20.27
C ARG A 18 0.71 -4.85 -19.85
N SER A 19 0.94 -3.78 -20.62
CA SER A 19 1.86 -2.71 -20.23
C SER A 19 1.22 -1.86 -19.13
N LEU A 20 1.99 -1.61 -18.06
CA LEU A 20 1.57 -0.78 -16.93
C LEU A 20 1.96 0.68 -17.22
N LYS A 21 1.01 1.58 -17.02
CA LYS A 21 1.27 3.02 -17.07
C LYS A 21 1.59 3.53 -15.68
N ARG A 22 2.64 4.34 -15.58
CA ARG A 22 2.93 5.07 -14.35
C ARG A 22 1.74 5.96 -14.00
N ILE A 23 1.26 5.87 -12.76
CA ILE A 23 0.29 6.81 -12.23
C ILE A 23 0.97 8.14 -11.96
N SER A 24 0.39 9.22 -12.46
CA SER A 24 0.78 10.59 -12.13
C SER A 24 0.15 10.98 -10.80
N PHE A 25 0.97 11.32 -9.81
CA PHE A 25 0.49 11.86 -8.53
C PHE A 25 0.10 13.35 -8.63
N THR A 26 0.39 13.99 -9.76
CA THR A 26 0.09 15.41 -10.03
C THR A 26 -1.37 15.66 -10.38
N ASP A 27 -2.03 14.69 -11.02
CA ASP A 27 -3.35 14.88 -11.63
C ASP A 27 -4.50 14.73 -10.62
N ARG A 28 -4.21 14.55 -9.32
CA ARG A 28 -5.15 14.38 -8.19
C ARG A 28 -6.20 13.26 -8.34
N GLU A 29 -6.17 12.52 -9.45
CA GLU A 29 -7.02 11.36 -9.70
C GLU A 29 -6.83 10.28 -8.62
N TYR A 30 -5.59 10.14 -8.15
CA TYR A 30 -5.18 9.22 -7.10
C TYR A 30 -4.70 10.04 -5.90
N ASN A 31 -5.64 10.42 -5.04
CA ASN A 31 -5.38 11.19 -3.82
C ASN A 31 -5.10 10.27 -2.62
N GLU A 32 -4.77 10.88 -1.49
CA GLU A 32 -4.49 10.19 -0.24
C GLU A 32 -5.64 9.25 0.18
N SER A 33 -6.90 9.72 0.11
CA SER A 33 -8.07 8.90 0.45
C SER A 33 -8.20 7.65 -0.43
N TRP A 34 -7.85 7.76 -1.72
CA TRP A 34 -7.78 6.61 -2.61
C TRP A 34 -6.65 5.65 -2.20
N PHE A 35 -5.48 6.18 -1.86
CA PHE A 35 -4.33 5.37 -1.48
C PHE A 35 -4.57 4.64 -0.15
N GLN A 36 -5.11 5.33 0.85
CA GLN A 36 -5.58 4.72 2.09
C GLN A 36 -6.60 3.63 1.83
N LYS A 37 -7.56 3.85 0.92
CA LYS A 37 -8.54 2.83 0.56
C LYS A 37 -7.87 1.60 -0.05
N LEU A 38 -6.93 1.80 -0.97
CA LEU A 38 -6.20 0.71 -1.63
C LEU A 38 -5.48 -0.17 -0.62
N LEU A 39 -4.75 0.44 0.32
CA LEU A 39 -4.03 -0.27 1.38
C LEU A 39 -4.97 -0.94 2.38
N PHE A 40 -6.06 -0.27 2.75
CA PHE A 40 -7.07 -0.85 3.66
C PHE A 40 -7.74 -2.07 3.05
N ASP A 41 -8.10 -2.03 1.77
CA ASP A 41 -8.74 -3.16 1.08
C ASP A 41 -7.73 -4.29 0.76
N ASN A 42 -6.44 -3.97 0.67
CA ASN A 42 -5.37 -4.91 0.29
C ASN A 42 -4.16 -4.78 1.22
N PRO A 43 -4.27 -5.13 2.52
CA PRO A 43 -3.20 -4.94 3.51
C PRO A 43 -1.91 -5.71 3.18
N SER A 44 -1.99 -6.76 2.36
CA SER A 44 -0.82 -7.50 1.86
C SER A 44 0.09 -6.70 0.93
N LEU A 45 -0.34 -5.51 0.48
CA LEU A 45 0.52 -4.57 -0.24
C LEU A 45 1.59 -3.96 0.67
N LEU A 46 1.40 -4.00 1.99
CA LEU A 46 2.41 -3.56 2.95
C LEU A 46 3.47 -4.65 3.14
N PRO A 47 4.77 -4.32 3.06
CA PRO A 47 5.86 -5.29 3.16
C PRO A 47 6.18 -5.65 4.62
N THR A 48 5.16 -5.94 5.44
CA THR A 48 5.36 -6.13 6.89
C THR A 48 6.17 -7.38 7.23
N ILE A 49 6.09 -8.43 6.41
CA ILE A 49 6.89 -9.65 6.56
C ILE A 49 8.40 -9.38 6.43
N ASP A 50 8.78 -8.42 5.58
CA ASP A 50 10.17 -8.06 5.33
C ASP A 50 10.73 -7.12 6.41
N ILE A 51 9.85 -6.45 7.17
CA ILE A 51 10.22 -5.58 8.28
C ILE A 51 10.38 -6.39 9.56
N GLU A 52 9.32 -7.09 9.98
CA GLU A 52 9.30 -7.91 11.20
C GLU A 52 8.15 -8.93 11.09
N PRO A 53 8.45 -10.24 11.03
CA PRO A 53 7.44 -11.30 10.86
C PRO A 53 6.28 -11.27 11.87
N ALA A 54 6.49 -10.78 13.09
CA ALA A 54 5.42 -10.65 14.10
C ALA A 54 4.26 -9.72 13.67
N PHE A 55 4.48 -8.84 12.70
CA PHE A 55 3.45 -7.95 12.15
C PHE A 55 2.70 -8.53 10.93
N SER A 56 3.09 -9.71 10.46
CA SER A 56 2.50 -10.35 9.29
C SER A 56 1.58 -11.54 9.66
N PRO A 57 0.49 -11.78 8.93
CA PRO A 57 -0.17 -10.86 7.99
C PRO A 57 -0.81 -9.67 8.71
N CYS A 58 -1.06 -8.58 7.98
CA CYS A 58 -1.79 -7.42 8.50
C CYS A 58 -3.28 -7.54 8.20
N TYR A 59 -4.12 -7.26 9.20
CA TYR A 59 -5.56 -7.18 9.05
C TYR A 59 -6.02 -5.75 9.27
N SER A 60 -6.80 -5.21 8.34
CA SER A 60 -7.30 -3.84 8.39
C SER A 60 -8.34 -3.68 9.49
N VAL A 61 -8.17 -2.64 10.32
CA VAL A 61 -9.06 -2.34 11.46
C VAL A 61 -9.85 -1.07 11.19
N ALA A 62 -9.16 0.04 10.92
CA ALA A 62 -9.80 1.33 10.68
C ALA A 62 -9.01 2.19 9.69
N ARG A 63 -9.72 3.11 9.05
CA ARG A 63 -9.18 4.28 8.38
C ARG A 63 -9.57 5.52 9.15
N GLU A 64 -8.69 6.51 9.19
CA GLU A 64 -8.96 7.82 9.81
C GLU A 64 -9.49 7.68 11.24
N LEU A 65 -8.82 6.86 12.06
CA LEU A 65 -9.25 6.60 13.43
C LEU A 65 -8.96 7.83 14.29
N PRO A 66 -9.98 8.52 14.83
CA PRO A 66 -9.74 9.70 15.66
C PRO A 66 -9.10 9.31 16.99
N THR A 67 -8.08 10.07 17.37
CA THR A 67 -7.45 10.00 18.71
C THR A 67 -7.35 11.41 19.31
N ASN A 68 -6.95 11.49 20.58
CA ASN A 68 -6.70 12.77 21.24
C ASN A 68 -5.51 13.55 20.63
N ALA A 69 -4.65 12.89 19.86
CA ALA A 69 -3.45 13.49 19.27
C ALA A 69 -3.59 13.77 17.75
N GLY A 70 -4.73 13.45 17.15
CA GLY A 70 -4.94 13.48 15.70
C GLY A 70 -5.58 12.20 15.18
N SER A 71 -5.88 12.17 13.89
CA SER A 71 -6.36 10.96 13.20
C SER A 71 -5.18 10.03 12.93
N ILE A 72 -5.40 8.72 13.00
CA ILE A 72 -4.50 7.71 12.44
C ILE A 72 -5.05 7.34 11.07
N ASP A 73 -4.26 7.53 10.00
CA ASP A 73 -4.72 7.30 8.62
C ASP A 73 -5.16 5.85 8.41
N LEU A 74 -4.33 4.89 8.84
CA LEU A 74 -4.59 3.46 8.75
C LEU A 74 -4.14 2.72 10.00
N LEU A 75 -5.07 1.96 10.59
CA LEU A 75 -4.80 1.03 11.67
C LEU A 75 -4.98 -0.42 11.20
N PHE A 76 -3.96 -1.25 11.44
CA PHE A 76 -3.99 -2.69 11.25
C PHE A 76 -3.63 -3.43 12.55
N VAL A 77 -3.92 -4.73 12.55
CA VAL A 77 -3.53 -5.66 13.61
C VAL A 77 -2.96 -6.95 13.03
N SER A 78 -1.99 -7.57 13.69
CA SER A 78 -1.47 -8.91 13.33
C SER A 78 -2.21 -10.03 14.08
N PRO A 79 -2.07 -11.31 13.70
CA PRO A 79 -2.69 -12.42 14.46
C PRO A 79 -2.26 -12.49 15.93
N LEU A 80 -1.09 -11.94 16.26
CA LEU A 80 -0.55 -11.88 17.61
C LEU A 80 -1.08 -10.68 18.42
N GLY A 81 -1.92 -9.83 17.82
CA GLY A 81 -2.51 -8.66 18.48
C GLY A 81 -1.63 -7.42 18.45
N TYR A 82 -0.53 -7.41 17.68
CA TYR A 82 0.30 -6.23 17.54
C TYR A 82 -0.38 -5.19 16.64
N LEU A 83 -0.38 -3.94 17.09
CA LEU A 83 -0.90 -2.80 16.32
C LEU A 83 0.14 -2.33 15.32
N ILE A 84 -0.33 -2.01 14.11
CA ILE A 84 0.48 -1.45 13.03
C ILE A 84 -0.22 -0.17 12.58
N ILE A 85 0.51 0.93 12.64
CA ILE A 85 0.05 2.26 12.20
C ILE A 85 0.79 2.59 10.91
N ALA A 86 0.06 2.99 9.87
CA ALA A 86 0.63 3.48 8.62
C ALA A 86 0.09 4.89 8.34
N GLU A 87 1.02 5.81 8.13
CA GLU A 87 0.75 7.20 7.73
C GLU A 87 0.90 7.33 6.21
N THR A 88 0.02 8.12 5.60
CA THR A 88 0.00 8.38 4.16
C THR A 88 0.24 9.86 3.85
N PRO A 89 0.83 10.19 2.68
CA PRO A 89 1.12 11.57 2.28
C PRO A 89 -0.01 12.27 1.52
#